data_AF-A0A357AYJ8-F1
#
_entry.id   AF-A0A357AYJ8-F1
#
_cell.length_a   1.000
_cell.length_b   1.000
_cell.length_c   1.000
_cell.angle_alpha   90.00
_cell.angle_beta   90.00
_cell.angle_gamma   90.00
#
_symmetry.space_group_name_H-M   'P 1'
#
loop_
_entity.id
_entity.type
_entity.pdbx_description
1 polymer ?
#
loop_
_entity_poly.entity_id
_entity_poly.type
_entity_poly.pdbx_seq_one_letter_code
_entity_poly.pdbx_strand_id
1 'polypeptide(L)'
;MKAKRTNIFVIVMIAITAAVVVYALFGHSTSVETARVILPTPAAGGDTHNPANGGSGITLAEVTPKTVQSVISRLSRAGSYYRMVTVEDFWDGGSGRTDLYVWVSGGNTRIRLSRGADIENILLRGGQLYIWYDRADGVYTAPADGSAAEADSWLRCLTYEALLDLPDTAITDAGYIEYGGESCIYAEYLSETYHYRNVVYVSVDTGLLMGAETYDADTLIYRMTSGSPDISAPDANMFTAPEQAVES
;
A
#
# COMPACT_ATOMS: atom_id res chain seq x y z
N MET A 1 -30.57 35.43 28.30
CA MET A 1 -31.11 34.84 27.03
C MET A 1 -30.06 34.27 26.05
N LYS A 2 -28.73 34.44 26.27
CA LYS A 2 -27.70 33.96 25.32
C LYS A 2 -27.39 32.45 25.37
N ALA A 3 -27.48 31.79 26.53
CA ALA A 3 -27.11 30.37 26.66
C ALA A 3 -28.06 29.40 25.93
N LYS A 4 -29.36 29.72 25.84
CA LYS A 4 -30.35 28.82 25.22
C LYS A 4 -30.24 28.76 23.69
N ARG A 5 -29.72 29.82 23.05
CA ARG A 5 -29.56 29.89 21.59
C ARG A 5 -28.37 29.04 21.11
N THR A 6 -27.24 29.06 21.82
CA THR A 6 -26.05 28.27 21.45
C THR A 6 -26.32 26.77 21.51
N ASN A 7 -27.06 26.28 22.50
CA ASN A 7 -27.42 24.86 22.59
C ASN A 7 -28.35 24.42 21.44
N ILE A 8 -29.25 25.29 20.99
CA ILE A 8 -30.13 24.99 19.84
C ILE A 8 -29.31 24.93 18.54
N PHE A 9 -28.36 25.85 18.36
CA PHE A 9 -27.49 25.84 17.17
C PHE A 9 -26.61 24.59 17.08
N VAL A 10 -26.06 24.12 18.20
CA VAL A 10 -25.25 22.89 18.25
C VAL A 10 -26.10 21.65 17.95
N ILE A 11 -27.32 21.57 18.50
CA ILE A 11 -28.24 20.45 18.24
C ILE A 11 -28.66 20.41 16.77
N VAL A 12 -28.94 21.58 16.17
CA VAL A 12 -29.31 21.67 14.75
C VAL A 12 -28.14 21.26 13.85
N MET A 13 -26.91 21.65 14.18
CA MET A 13 -25.72 21.22 13.42
C MET A 13 -25.53 19.70 13.46
N ILE A 14 -25.59 19.09 14.64
CA ILE A 14 -25.46 17.62 14.78
C ILE A 14 -26.57 16.89 14.00
N ALA A 15 -27.81 17.40 14.03
CA ALA A 15 -28.91 16.81 13.29
C ALA A 15 -28.72 16.90 11.76
N ILE A 16 -28.16 18.01 11.25
CA ILE A 16 -27.85 18.18 9.83
C ILE A 16 -26.73 17.22 9.41
N THR A 17 -25.66 17.11 10.20
CA THR A 17 -24.55 16.20 9.89
C THR A 17 -25.02 14.74 9.85
N ALA A 18 -25.85 14.33 10.82
CA ALA A 18 -26.43 12.99 10.84
C ALA A 18 -27.32 12.74 9.61
N ALA A 19 -28.12 13.72 9.17
CA ALA A 19 -28.97 13.58 7.99
C ALA A 19 -28.17 13.42 6.69
N VAL A 20 -27.05 14.13 6.54
CA VAL A 20 -26.16 14.00 5.37
C VAL A 20 -25.54 12.61 5.31
N VAL A 21 -25.09 12.07 6.45
CA VAL A 21 -24.50 10.72 6.52
C VAL A 21 -25.54 9.65 6.17
N VAL A 22 -26.77 9.77 6.67
CA VAL A 22 -27.86 8.82 6.33
C VAL A 22 -28.21 8.91 4.84
N TYR A 23 -28.24 10.10 4.24
CA TYR A 23 -28.48 10.24 2.80
C TYR A 23 -27.35 9.63 1.96
N ALA A 24 -26.08 9.76 2.38
CA ALA A 24 -24.96 9.14 1.69
C ALA A 24 -25.01 7.60 1.77
N LEU A 25 -25.38 7.05 2.94
CA LEU A 25 -25.41 5.60 3.16
C LEU A 25 -26.60 4.89 2.50
N PHE A 26 -27.75 5.56 2.38
CA PHE A 26 -28.99 4.93 1.90
C PHE A 26 -29.54 5.54 0.60
N GLY A 27 -29.04 6.69 0.15
CA GLY A 27 -29.51 7.39 -1.05
C GLY A 27 -28.86 6.94 -2.35
N HIS A 28 -27.79 6.13 -2.31
CA HIS A 28 -27.11 5.63 -3.51
C HIS A 28 -27.60 4.23 -3.90
N SER A 29 -28.91 4.08 -4.16
CA SER A 29 -29.42 2.93 -4.92
C SER A 29 -29.30 3.23 -6.41
N THR A 30 -28.09 3.22 -6.94
CA THR A 30 -27.89 3.15 -8.39
C THR A 30 -28.01 1.70 -8.82
N SER A 31 -29.19 1.34 -9.34
CA SER A 31 -29.37 0.16 -10.18
C SER A 31 -28.44 0.32 -11.39
N VAL A 32 -27.23 -0.25 -11.32
CA VAL A 32 -26.35 -0.35 -12.47
C VAL A 32 -26.93 -1.44 -13.37
N GLU A 33 -27.65 -0.99 -14.40
CA GLU A 33 -28.06 -1.83 -15.51
C GLU A 33 -26.81 -2.40 -16.18
N THR A 34 -26.57 -3.70 -15.97
CA THR A 34 -25.43 -4.42 -16.56
C THR A 34 -25.67 -4.50 -18.06
N ALA A 35 -24.95 -3.67 -18.82
CA ALA A 35 -24.95 -3.75 -20.28
C ALA A 35 -24.52 -5.17 -20.70
N ARG A 36 -25.43 -5.89 -21.35
CA ARG A 36 -25.19 -7.24 -21.87
C ARG A 36 -24.10 -7.17 -22.94
N VAL A 37 -22.91 -7.65 -22.63
CA VAL A 37 -21.79 -7.79 -23.56
C VAL A 37 -22.17 -8.80 -24.65
N ILE A 38 -22.22 -8.34 -25.89
CA ILE A 38 -22.31 -9.19 -27.08
C ILE A 38 -20.88 -9.48 -27.52
N LEU A 39 -20.48 -10.75 -27.52
CA LEU A 39 -19.19 -11.19 -28.04
C LEU A 39 -19.17 -11.10 -29.57
N PRO A 40 -18.16 -10.44 -30.19
CA PRO A 40 -17.92 -10.59 -31.62
C PRO A 40 -17.31 -11.97 -31.90
N THR A 41 -17.85 -12.67 -32.90
CA THR A 41 -17.24 -13.86 -33.52
C THR A 41 -15.88 -13.48 -34.14
N PRO A 42 -14.81 -14.29 -34.00
CA PRO A 42 -13.48 -13.90 -34.43
C PRO A 42 -13.38 -13.89 -35.97
N ALA A 43 -12.98 -12.75 -36.54
CA ALA A 43 -12.45 -12.67 -37.89
C ALA A 43 -10.92 -12.75 -37.83
N ALA A 44 -10.35 -13.63 -38.63
CA ALA A 44 -8.93 -13.89 -38.72
C ALA A 44 -8.17 -12.76 -39.43
N GLY A 45 -6.97 -12.44 -38.94
CA GLY A 45 -5.84 -11.94 -39.71
C GLY A 45 -5.42 -10.48 -39.47
N GLY A 46 -4.13 -10.29 -39.16
CA GLY A 46 -3.43 -9.01 -39.36
C GLY A 46 -2.44 -8.65 -38.26
N ASP A 47 -1.20 -9.11 -38.40
CA ASP A 47 -0.07 -8.90 -37.49
C ASP A 47 0.39 -7.43 -37.36
N THR A 48 0.77 -7.01 -36.15
CA THR A 48 1.98 -6.19 -35.91
C THR A 48 2.49 -6.34 -34.46
N HIS A 49 3.57 -7.11 -34.33
CA HIS A 49 4.74 -6.99 -33.44
C HIS A 49 4.54 -6.63 -31.95
N ASN A 50 4.64 -7.65 -31.08
CA ASN A 50 5.21 -7.53 -29.73
C ASN A 50 6.09 -8.78 -29.50
N PRO A 51 7.34 -8.68 -29.00
CA PRO A 51 8.19 -9.85 -28.89
C PRO A 51 7.68 -10.78 -27.79
N ALA A 52 7.89 -12.07 -28.03
CA ALA A 52 7.32 -13.17 -27.30
C ALA A 52 7.78 -13.25 -25.84
N ASN A 53 6.85 -13.56 -24.95
CA ASN A 53 7.08 -14.64 -23.99
C ASN A 53 5.81 -15.52 -23.94
N GLY A 54 5.99 -16.81 -24.21
CA GLY A 54 4.92 -17.77 -24.42
C GLY A 54 4.38 -18.39 -23.13
N GLY A 55 3.06 -18.41 -22.99
CA GLY A 55 2.35 -19.23 -22.00
C GLY A 55 0.92 -18.73 -21.78
N SER A 56 -0.06 -19.46 -22.31
CA SER A 56 -1.52 -19.27 -22.15
C SER A 56 -2.06 -17.85 -22.32
N GLY A 57 -2.79 -17.60 -23.41
CA GLY A 57 -3.48 -16.34 -23.69
C GLY A 57 -4.49 -15.94 -22.62
N ILE A 58 -4.00 -15.32 -21.55
CA ILE A 58 -4.74 -14.40 -20.71
C ILE A 58 -4.59 -13.06 -21.42
N THR A 59 -5.68 -12.55 -21.99
CA THR A 59 -5.70 -11.14 -22.43
C THR A 59 -5.51 -10.31 -21.17
N LEU A 60 -4.29 -9.81 -20.98
CA LEU A 60 -3.95 -8.95 -19.86
C LEU A 60 -4.87 -7.73 -19.94
N ALA A 61 -5.54 -7.41 -18.82
CA ALA A 61 -6.46 -6.29 -18.78
C ALA A 61 -5.70 -5.01 -19.16
N GLU A 62 -6.30 -4.16 -19.99
CA GLU A 62 -5.70 -2.87 -20.31
C GLU A 62 -5.60 -2.03 -19.04
N VAL A 63 -4.37 -1.68 -18.64
CA VAL A 63 -4.11 -0.79 -17.51
C VAL A 63 -3.99 0.62 -18.05
N THR A 64 -4.89 1.47 -17.57
CA THR A 64 -4.99 2.91 -17.86
C THR A 64 -5.29 3.63 -16.54
N PRO A 65 -5.19 4.97 -16.48
CA PRO A 65 -5.57 5.72 -15.28
C PRO A 65 -6.96 5.38 -14.72
N LYS A 66 -7.92 5.05 -15.60
CA LYS A 66 -9.30 4.70 -15.21
C LYS A 66 -9.48 3.25 -14.76
N THR A 67 -8.55 2.37 -15.09
CA THR A 67 -8.69 0.93 -14.85
C THR A 67 -7.70 0.40 -13.83
N VAL A 68 -6.62 1.13 -13.53
CA VAL A 68 -5.51 0.64 -12.70
C VAL A 68 -5.93 0.23 -11.29
N GLN A 69 -6.77 1.00 -10.59
CA GLN A 69 -7.27 0.62 -9.25
C GLN A 69 -8.12 -0.65 -9.31
N SER A 70 -8.92 -0.80 -10.36
CA SER A 70 -9.70 -2.01 -10.61
C SER A 70 -8.80 -3.22 -10.90
N VAL A 71 -7.67 -3.05 -11.57
CA VAL A 71 -6.72 -4.15 -11.82
C VAL A 71 -5.97 -4.50 -10.54
N ILE A 72 -5.44 -3.50 -9.82
CA ILE A 72 -4.71 -3.69 -8.55
C ILE A 72 -5.59 -4.34 -7.48
N SER A 73 -6.86 -3.96 -7.34
CA SER A 73 -7.77 -4.56 -6.35
C SER A 73 -8.06 -6.05 -6.58
N ARG A 74 -7.76 -6.58 -7.77
CA ARG A 74 -7.89 -8.01 -8.08
C ARG A 74 -6.60 -8.78 -7.85
N LEU A 75 -5.47 -8.10 -7.63
CA LEU A 75 -4.21 -8.77 -7.32
C LEU A 75 -4.29 -9.40 -5.92
N SER A 76 -3.78 -10.61 -5.81
CA SER A 76 -3.59 -11.26 -4.51
C SER A 76 -2.22 -10.88 -3.98
N ARG A 77 -2.19 -10.11 -2.90
CA ARG A 77 -0.95 -9.80 -2.19
C ARG A 77 -0.38 -11.08 -1.57
N ALA A 78 0.90 -11.35 -1.79
CA ALA A 78 1.58 -12.51 -1.23
C ALA A 78 1.43 -12.55 0.31
N GLY A 79 0.86 -13.64 0.82
CA GLY A 79 0.60 -13.82 2.27
C GLY A 79 1.79 -14.36 3.07
N SER A 80 2.87 -14.75 2.40
CA SER A 80 4.13 -15.12 3.04
C SER A 80 5.32 -14.80 2.14
N TYR A 81 6.31 -14.10 2.69
CA TYR A 81 7.54 -13.74 1.98
C TYR A 81 8.60 -13.18 2.93
N TYR A 82 9.83 -13.09 2.41
CA TYR A 82 10.91 -12.25 2.93
C TYR A 82 11.39 -11.28 1.85
N ARG A 83 11.68 -10.03 2.22
CA ARG A 83 12.31 -9.06 1.32
C ARG A 83 13.13 -8.02 2.06
N MET A 84 14.05 -7.39 1.34
CA MET A 84 14.70 -6.16 1.75
C MET A 84 14.05 -4.98 1.03
N VAL A 85 13.72 -3.93 1.77
CA VAL A 85 13.19 -2.67 1.26
C VAL A 85 14.20 -1.57 1.58
N THR A 86 14.55 -0.74 0.63
CA THR A 86 15.37 0.46 0.83
C THR A 86 14.50 1.68 0.70
N VAL A 87 14.46 2.52 1.74
CA VAL A 87 13.79 3.82 1.75
C VAL A 87 14.84 4.92 1.76
N GLU A 88 14.69 5.88 0.86
CA GLU A 88 15.56 7.03 0.69
C GLU A 88 14.73 8.32 0.72
N ASP A 89 15.21 9.30 1.49
CA ASP A 89 14.67 10.66 1.53
C ASP A 89 15.73 11.61 0.95
N PHE A 90 15.33 12.57 0.14
CA PHE A 90 16.23 13.52 -0.52
C PHE A 90 15.86 14.96 -0.16
N TRP A 91 16.87 15.79 0.12
CA TRP A 91 16.70 17.21 0.41
C TRP A 91 17.90 18.00 -0.11
N ASP A 92 17.81 19.33 -0.10
CA ASP A 92 18.92 20.17 -0.57
C ASP A 92 20.20 19.93 0.25
N GLY A 93 21.27 19.54 -0.44
CA GLY A 93 22.57 19.24 0.17
C GLY A 93 22.68 17.88 0.86
N GLY A 94 21.70 16.97 0.76
CA GLY A 94 21.81 15.67 1.41
C GLY A 94 20.78 14.61 1.03
N SER A 95 20.97 13.42 1.60
CA SER A 95 20.01 12.32 1.52
C SER A 95 20.10 11.45 2.77
N GLY A 96 19.00 10.77 3.07
CA GLY A 96 18.88 9.78 4.12
C GLY A 96 18.53 8.44 3.49
N ARG A 97 19.04 7.36 4.06
CA ARG A 97 18.76 6.00 3.60
C ARG A 97 18.53 5.08 4.78
N THR A 98 17.50 4.25 4.66
CA THR A 98 17.15 3.20 5.64
C THR A 98 16.87 1.91 4.90
N ASP A 99 17.60 0.85 5.23
CA ASP A 99 17.31 -0.50 4.74
C ASP A 99 16.46 -1.22 5.81
N LEU A 100 15.32 -1.76 5.38
CA LEU A 100 14.36 -2.51 6.18
C LEU A 100 14.28 -3.96 5.69
N TYR A 101 14.42 -4.90 6.61
CA TYR A 101 14.26 -6.33 6.33
C TYR A 101 12.90 -6.78 6.82
N VAL A 102 12.11 -7.38 5.93
CA VAL A 102 10.68 -7.62 6.16
C VAL A 102 10.39 -9.11 6.00
N TRP A 103 9.74 -9.70 7.01
CA TRP A 103 9.22 -11.05 6.96
C TRP A 103 7.71 -11.00 7.19
N VAL A 104 6.96 -11.74 6.37
CA VAL A 104 5.51 -11.87 6.50
C VAL A 104 5.14 -13.35 6.46
N SER A 105 4.29 -13.79 7.38
CA SER A 105 3.71 -15.13 7.36
C SER A 105 2.50 -15.23 8.28
N GLY A 106 1.41 -15.82 7.79
CA GLY A 106 0.24 -16.14 8.61
C GLY A 106 -0.39 -14.94 9.32
N GLY A 107 -0.39 -13.77 8.66
CA GLY A 107 -0.88 -12.51 9.24
C GLY A 107 0.08 -11.80 10.19
N ASN A 108 1.29 -12.33 10.37
CA ASN A 108 2.33 -11.71 11.19
C ASN A 108 3.33 -11.00 10.28
N THR A 109 3.82 -9.85 10.73
CA THR A 109 4.84 -9.07 10.03
C THR A 109 5.95 -8.69 10.99
N ARG A 110 7.20 -8.99 10.64
CA ARG A 110 8.39 -8.46 11.33
C ARG A 110 9.17 -7.57 10.40
N ILE A 111 9.56 -6.41 10.90
CA ILE A 111 10.42 -5.43 10.23
C ILE A 111 11.65 -5.24 11.11
N ARG A 112 12.84 -5.35 10.51
CA ARG A 112 14.12 -5.06 11.18
C ARG A 112 14.85 -3.95 10.44
N LEU A 113 15.39 -3.01 11.19
CA LEU A 113 16.16 -1.90 10.63
C LEU A 113 17.28 -1.48 11.57
N SER A 114 18.36 -0.96 11.00
CA SER A 114 19.48 -0.45 11.78
C SER A 114 19.17 0.92 12.38
N ARG A 115 19.55 1.11 13.65
CA ARG A 115 19.54 2.37 14.38
C ARG A 115 20.92 2.64 14.95
N GLY A 116 21.83 3.10 14.08
CA GLY A 116 23.22 3.33 14.44
C GLY A 116 23.95 2.01 14.73
N ALA A 117 24.26 1.75 16.00
CA ALA A 117 24.96 0.54 16.44
C ALA A 117 24.01 -0.58 16.93
N ASP A 118 22.70 -0.34 16.89
CA ASP A 118 21.67 -1.28 17.36
C ASP A 118 20.69 -1.65 16.23
N ILE A 119 19.92 -2.70 16.44
CA ILE A 119 18.88 -3.16 15.51
C ILE A 119 17.52 -3.01 16.18
N GLU A 120 16.66 -2.20 15.58
CA GLU A 120 15.26 -2.11 15.96
C GLU A 120 14.48 -3.24 15.30
N ASN A 121 13.60 -3.87 16.08
CA ASN A 121 12.67 -4.88 15.63
C ASN A 121 11.25 -4.38 15.89
N ILE A 122 10.42 -4.42 14.86
CA ILE A 122 8.99 -4.12 14.92
C ILE A 122 8.26 -5.39 14.52
N LEU A 123 7.38 -5.90 15.37
CA LEU A 123 6.59 -7.10 15.12
C LEU A 123 5.10 -6.79 15.31
N LEU A 124 4.32 -7.03 14.27
CA LEU A 124 2.86 -7.08 14.31
C LEU A 124 2.45 -8.55 14.37
N ARG A 125 1.79 -8.96 15.46
CA ARG A 125 1.36 -10.35 15.67
C ARG A 125 0.15 -10.39 16.59
N GLY A 126 -0.92 -11.05 16.15
CA GLY A 126 -2.10 -11.32 16.99
C GLY A 126 -2.77 -10.06 17.55
N GLY A 127 -2.83 -8.97 16.77
CA GLY A 127 -3.41 -7.69 17.19
C GLY A 127 -2.56 -6.93 18.23
N GLN A 128 -1.26 -7.22 18.28
CA GLN A 128 -0.30 -6.52 19.13
C GLN A 128 0.92 -6.09 18.31
N LEU A 129 1.40 -4.89 18.62
CA LEU A 129 2.68 -4.34 18.22
C LEU A 129 3.70 -4.63 19.30
N TYR A 130 4.85 -5.16 18.91
CA TYR A 130 6.03 -5.33 19.76
C TYR A 130 7.20 -4.54 19.14
N ILE A 131 7.88 -3.74 19.95
CA ILE A 131 9.10 -3.05 19.55
C ILE A 131 10.21 -3.35 20.56
N TRP A 132 11.36 -3.79 20.07
CA TRP A 132 12.55 -4.01 20.90
C TRP A 132 13.84 -3.77 20.11
N TYR A 133 14.93 -3.59 20.84
CA TYR A 133 16.26 -3.43 20.26
C TYR A 133 17.14 -4.62 20.63
N ASP A 134 17.98 -5.10 19.72
CA ASP A 134 18.81 -6.30 19.95
C ASP A 134 19.78 -6.13 21.13
N ARG A 135 20.20 -4.90 21.46
CA ARG A 135 21.16 -4.62 22.54
C ARG A 135 20.53 -4.00 23.79
N ALA A 136 19.23 -3.73 23.80
CA ALA A 136 18.53 -3.15 24.94
C ALA A 136 17.64 -4.17 25.63
N ASP A 137 17.56 -4.09 26.95
CA ASP A 137 16.62 -4.88 27.70
C ASP A 137 15.21 -4.26 27.60
N GLY A 138 14.21 -5.11 27.36
CA GLY A 138 12.80 -4.73 27.36
C GLY A 138 12.13 -4.79 25.99
N VAL A 139 10.80 -4.94 26.04
CA VAL A 139 9.93 -5.00 24.87
C VAL A 139 8.78 -4.04 25.09
N TYR A 140 8.69 -3.01 24.25
CA TYR A 140 7.51 -2.16 24.18
C TYR A 140 6.36 -2.93 23.53
N THR A 141 5.17 -2.81 24.09
CA THR A 141 3.96 -3.47 23.58
C THR A 141 2.78 -2.52 23.53
N ALA A 142 2.03 -2.56 22.44
CA ALA A 142 0.79 -1.81 22.29
C ALA A 142 -0.25 -2.59 21.46
N PRO A 143 -1.55 -2.29 21.60
CA PRO A 143 -2.56 -2.79 20.66
C PRO A 143 -2.22 -2.37 19.22
N ALA A 144 -2.47 -3.28 18.29
CA ALA A 144 -2.31 -3.09 16.85
C ALA A 144 -3.57 -3.60 16.14
N ASP A 145 -3.92 -3.01 15.00
CA ASP A 145 -5.00 -3.57 14.17
C ASP A 145 -4.51 -4.79 13.36
N GLY A 146 -3.19 -4.93 13.19
CA GLY A 146 -2.55 -6.07 12.54
C GLY A 146 -2.80 -6.13 11.04
N SER A 147 -3.28 -5.04 10.45
CA SER A 147 -3.58 -4.95 9.02
C SER A 147 -2.31 -4.84 8.19
N ALA A 148 -2.45 -5.16 6.90
CA ALA A 148 -1.38 -4.92 5.93
C ALA A 148 -1.08 -3.42 5.78
N ALA A 149 -2.09 -2.56 5.92
CA ALA A 149 -1.96 -1.11 5.93
C ALA A 149 -1.10 -0.62 7.11
N GLU A 150 -1.32 -1.14 8.32
CA GLU A 150 -0.49 -0.82 9.48
C GLU A 150 0.96 -1.27 9.24
N ALA A 151 1.17 -2.47 8.71
CA ALA A 151 2.51 -2.95 8.34
C ALA A 151 3.20 -2.05 7.30
N ASP A 152 2.48 -1.61 6.27
CA ASP A 152 2.99 -0.71 5.23
C ASP A 152 3.38 0.67 5.81
N SER A 153 2.65 1.16 6.82
CA SER A 153 3.01 2.40 7.52
C SER A 153 4.37 2.32 8.21
N TRP A 154 4.69 1.16 8.82
CA TRP A 154 6.00 0.91 9.44
C TRP A 154 7.12 0.75 8.41
N LEU A 155 6.79 0.37 7.17
CA LEU A 155 7.71 0.40 6.04
C LEU A 155 7.89 1.80 5.45
N ARG A 156 7.17 2.80 5.97
CA ARG A 156 7.13 4.16 5.44
C ARG A 156 6.76 4.18 3.96
N CYS A 157 5.84 3.32 3.54
CA CYS A 157 5.36 3.26 2.16
C CYS A 157 3.87 3.60 2.06
N LEU A 158 3.42 3.90 0.84
CA LEU A 158 1.99 4.01 0.54
C LEU A 158 1.31 2.68 0.85
N THR A 159 0.09 2.73 1.39
CA THR A 159 -0.74 1.54 1.58
C THR A 159 -1.57 1.25 0.33
N TYR A 160 -1.95 -0.01 0.11
CA TYR A 160 -2.82 -0.39 -1.00
C TYR A 160 -4.18 0.30 -0.90
N GLU A 161 -4.70 0.37 0.32
CA GLU A 161 -5.95 1.02 0.66
C GLU A 161 -5.91 2.50 0.26
N ALA A 162 -4.81 3.20 0.57
CA ALA A 162 -4.65 4.60 0.17
C ALA A 162 -4.61 4.78 -1.35
N LEU A 163 -3.99 3.86 -2.10
CA LEU A 163 -3.98 3.89 -3.57
C LEU A 163 -5.38 3.61 -4.15
N LEU A 164 -6.11 2.67 -3.58
CA LEU A 164 -7.45 2.28 -4.04
C LEU A 164 -8.52 3.33 -3.67
N ASP A 165 -8.28 4.12 -2.63
CA ASP A 165 -9.17 5.19 -2.18
C ASP A 165 -8.91 6.53 -2.88
N LEU A 166 -7.86 6.65 -3.72
CA LEU A 166 -7.62 7.86 -4.50
C LEU A 166 -8.80 8.13 -5.43
N PRO A 167 -9.19 9.41 -5.64
CA PRO A 167 -10.08 9.77 -6.72
C PRO A 167 -9.48 9.36 -8.07
N ASP A 168 -10.25 8.73 -8.96
CA ASP A 168 -9.79 8.34 -10.30
C ASP A 168 -9.18 9.52 -11.08
N THR A 169 -9.64 10.75 -10.80
CA THR A 169 -9.13 11.99 -11.42
C THR A 169 -7.74 12.39 -10.93
N ALA A 170 -7.25 11.83 -9.83
CA ALA A 170 -5.91 12.08 -9.31
C ALA A 170 -4.85 11.24 -10.03
N ILE A 171 -5.24 10.11 -10.63
CA ILE A 171 -4.34 9.23 -11.38
C ILE A 171 -4.12 9.85 -12.76
N THR A 172 -2.87 10.20 -13.05
CA THR A 172 -2.47 10.91 -14.27
C THR A 172 -1.95 9.97 -15.35
N ASP A 173 -1.33 8.86 -14.96
CA ASP A 173 -0.79 7.86 -15.85
C ASP A 173 -0.82 6.46 -15.21
N ALA A 174 -0.90 5.42 -16.02
CA ALA A 174 -0.79 4.05 -15.53
C ALA A 174 -0.54 3.07 -16.68
N GLY A 175 0.10 1.96 -16.38
CA GLY A 175 0.38 0.93 -17.37
C GLY A 175 1.16 -0.24 -16.79
N TYR A 176 1.70 -1.06 -17.69
CA TYR A 176 2.66 -2.10 -17.36
C TYR A 176 4.09 -1.63 -17.61
N ILE A 177 5.02 -1.99 -16.73
CA ILE A 177 6.43 -1.64 -16.83
C ILE A 177 7.30 -2.70 -16.17
N GLU A 178 8.53 -2.87 -16.62
CA GLU A 178 9.55 -3.63 -15.91
C GLU A 178 10.19 -2.74 -14.83
N TYR A 179 10.15 -3.17 -13.57
CA TYR A 179 10.73 -2.44 -12.45
C TYR A 179 11.39 -3.40 -11.46
N GLY A 180 12.65 -3.14 -11.07
CA GLY A 180 13.36 -3.99 -10.11
C GLY A 180 13.58 -5.44 -10.56
N GLY A 181 13.53 -5.70 -11.88
CA GLY A 181 13.60 -7.06 -12.45
C GLY A 181 12.29 -7.84 -12.41
N GLU A 182 11.17 -7.16 -12.12
CA GLU A 182 9.82 -7.73 -12.04
C GLU A 182 8.88 -7.00 -13.01
N SER A 183 7.97 -7.74 -13.63
CA SER A 183 6.84 -7.14 -14.35
C SER A 183 5.88 -6.49 -13.34
N CYS A 184 5.69 -5.19 -13.47
CA CYS A 184 4.89 -4.38 -12.56
C CYS A 184 3.74 -3.65 -13.28
N ILE A 185 2.67 -3.41 -12.55
CA ILE A 185 1.71 -2.35 -12.83
C ILE A 185 2.25 -1.08 -12.19
N TYR A 186 2.32 0.02 -12.93
CA TYR A 186 2.58 1.33 -12.34
C TYR A 186 1.36 2.22 -12.38
N ALA A 187 1.28 3.12 -11.40
CA ALA A 187 0.32 4.21 -11.36
C ALA A 187 1.05 5.49 -10.97
N GLU A 188 0.84 6.56 -11.74
CA GLU A 188 1.22 7.92 -11.41
C GLU A 188 0.00 8.68 -10.91
N TYR A 189 0.15 9.44 -9.82
CA TYR A 189 -0.92 10.28 -9.31
C TYR A 189 -0.39 11.55 -8.65
N LEU A 190 -1.24 12.57 -8.56
CA LEU A 190 -0.96 13.81 -7.82
C LEU A 190 -1.55 13.75 -6.41
N SER A 191 -0.76 14.09 -5.39
CA SER A 191 -1.27 14.21 -4.03
C SER A 191 -2.22 15.40 -3.92
N GLU A 192 -3.30 15.26 -3.14
CA GLU A 192 -4.35 16.28 -3.06
C GLU A 192 -3.85 17.61 -2.47
N THR A 193 -3.11 17.55 -1.36
CA THR A 193 -2.75 18.73 -0.57
C THR A 193 -1.58 19.51 -1.17
N TYR A 194 -0.56 18.80 -1.66
CA TYR A 194 0.72 19.39 -2.07
C TYR A 194 1.01 19.23 -3.56
N HIS A 195 0.14 18.52 -4.29
CA HIS A 195 0.33 18.23 -5.71
C HIS A 195 1.68 17.58 -6.04
N TYR A 196 2.23 16.82 -5.09
CA TYR A 196 3.40 15.99 -5.36
C TYR A 196 3.03 14.91 -6.36
N ARG A 197 3.90 14.70 -7.33
CA ARG A 197 3.77 13.61 -8.28
C ARG A 197 4.31 12.35 -7.65
N ASN A 198 3.47 11.33 -7.54
CA ASN A 198 3.81 10.05 -6.95
C ASN A 198 3.73 8.97 -8.00
N VAL A 199 4.70 8.06 -8.01
CA VAL A 199 4.71 6.90 -8.89
C VAL A 199 4.83 5.66 -8.00
N VAL A 200 3.97 4.67 -8.21
CA VAL A 200 4.04 3.39 -7.49
C VAL A 200 4.16 2.25 -8.47
N TYR A 201 4.86 1.19 -8.07
CA TYR A 201 5.12 0.01 -8.88
C TYR A 201 4.69 -1.23 -8.09
N VAL A 202 3.70 -1.97 -8.61
CA VAL A 202 3.12 -3.17 -7.98
C VAL A 202 3.43 -4.39 -8.83
N SER A 203 4.10 -5.40 -8.26
CA SER A 203 4.40 -6.65 -8.96
C SER A 203 3.10 -7.33 -9.40
N VAL A 204 3.06 -7.73 -10.67
CA VAL A 204 1.94 -8.50 -11.23
C VAL A 204 1.84 -9.89 -10.58
N ASP A 205 3.00 -10.51 -10.31
CA ASP A 205 3.07 -11.89 -9.85
C ASP A 205 2.79 -12.02 -8.35
N THR A 206 3.29 -11.09 -7.54
CA THR A 206 3.19 -11.17 -6.07
C THR A 206 2.18 -10.20 -5.46
N GLY A 207 1.69 -9.23 -6.23
CA GLY A 207 0.84 -8.16 -5.70
C GLY A 207 1.53 -7.35 -4.59
N LEU A 208 2.88 -7.31 -4.57
CA LEU A 208 3.66 -6.52 -3.61
C LEU A 208 4.08 -5.19 -4.23
N LEU A 209 4.12 -4.15 -3.39
CA LEU A 209 4.69 -2.86 -3.78
C LEU A 209 6.20 -3.01 -3.95
N MET A 210 6.68 -2.93 -5.19
CA MET A 210 8.09 -3.06 -5.57
C MET A 210 8.84 -1.73 -5.55
N GLY A 211 8.13 -0.63 -5.71
CA GLY A 211 8.71 0.69 -5.54
C GLY A 211 7.66 1.78 -5.37
N ALA A 212 8.10 2.90 -4.82
CA ALA A 212 7.33 4.13 -4.74
C ALA A 212 8.28 5.33 -4.84
N GLU A 213 7.90 6.35 -5.57
CA GLU A 213 8.68 7.57 -5.78
C GLU A 213 7.78 8.78 -5.59
N THR A 214 8.28 9.81 -4.93
CA THR A 214 7.57 11.09 -4.77
C THR A 214 8.45 12.21 -5.24
N TYR A 215 7.87 13.07 -6.07
CA TYR A 215 8.50 14.23 -6.66
C TYR A 215 7.80 15.52 -6.24
N ASP A 216 8.60 16.51 -5.83
CA ASP A 216 8.18 17.90 -5.76
C ASP A 216 8.56 18.58 -7.08
N ALA A 217 7.55 18.85 -7.91
CA ALA A 217 7.70 19.12 -9.34
C ALA A 217 8.56 18.03 -10.02
N ASP A 218 9.78 18.36 -10.42
CA ASP A 218 10.72 17.43 -11.08
C ASP A 218 11.79 16.89 -10.12
N THR A 219 11.78 17.30 -8.84
CA THR A 219 12.78 16.90 -7.85
C THR A 219 12.31 15.68 -7.09
N LEU A 220 13.04 14.57 -7.18
CA LEU A 220 12.80 13.38 -6.35
C LEU A 220 13.09 13.71 -4.88
N ILE A 221 12.09 13.56 -4.01
CA ILE A 221 12.20 13.82 -2.56
C ILE A 221 12.08 12.56 -1.71
N TYR A 222 11.52 11.49 -2.27
CA TYR A 222 11.39 10.21 -1.60
C TYR A 222 11.44 9.07 -2.61
N ARG A 223 12.09 7.97 -2.25
CA ARG A 223 12.10 6.73 -3.00
C ARG A 223 12.07 5.52 -2.07
N MET A 224 11.23 4.56 -2.39
CA MET A 224 11.22 3.21 -1.84
C MET A 224 11.49 2.23 -2.96
N THR A 225 12.40 1.29 -2.73
CA THR A 225 12.68 0.18 -3.64
C THR A 225 12.66 -1.13 -2.87
N SER A 226 12.06 -2.16 -3.46
CA SER A 226 12.09 -3.53 -2.94
C SER A 226 13.12 -4.33 -3.73
N GLY A 227 13.91 -5.13 -3.02
CA GLY A 227 14.58 -6.27 -3.64
C GLY A 227 13.56 -7.33 -4.06
N SER A 228 14.00 -8.29 -4.87
CA SER A 228 13.17 -9.44 -5.26
C SER A 228 12.69 -10.19 -4.01
N PRO A 229 11.38 -10.38 -3.82
CA PRO A 229 10.85 -11.08 -2.68
C PRO A 229 11.15 -12.58 -2.78
N ASP A 230 11.62 -13.17 -1.68
CA ASP A 230 11.63 -14.62 -1.50
C ASP A 230 10.25 -15.04 -0.99
N ILE A 231 9.48 -15.74 -1.83
CA ILE A 231 8.12 -16.22 -1.53
C ILE A 231 8.09 -17.51 -0.70
N SER A 232 9.23 -18.00 -0.24
CA SER A 232 9.27 -19.10 0.72
C SER A 232 8.75 -18.65 2.09
N ALA A 233 8.19 -19.59 2.85
CA ALA A 233 7.68 -19.30 4.19
C ALA A 233 8.86 -19.01 5.14
N PRO A 234 8.91 -17.83 5.78
CA PRO A 234 9.90 -17.54 6.81
C PRO A 234 9.82 -18.51 8.00
N ASP A 235 10.94 -18.70 8.71
CA ASP A 235 10.97 -19.44 9.97
C ASP A 235 10.00 -18.80 10.98
N ALA A 236 9.14 -19.62 11.61
CA ALA A 236 8.18 -19.18 12.61
C ALA A 236 8.83 -18.43 13.80
N ASN A 237 10.10 -18.76 14.13
CA ASN A 237 10.87 -18.08 15.17
C ASN A 237 11.13 -16.60 14.85
N MET A 238 11.03 -16.20 13.58
CA MET A 238 11.13 -14.79 13.21
C MET A 238 9.99 -13.97 13.82
N PHE A 239 8.85 -14.57 14.12
CA PHE A 239 7.67 -13.88 14.65
C PHE A 239 7.56 -14.01 16.17
N THR A 240 8.67 -14.18 16.88
CA THR A 240 8.72 -14.25 18.34
C THR A 240 9.43 -13.04 18.92
N ALA A 241 8.72 -12.28 19.77
CA ALA A 241 9.32 -11.23 20.60
C ALA A 241 10.04 -11.84 21.81
N PRO A 242 11.09 -11.20 22.36
CA PRO A 242 11.71 -11.62 23.61
C PRO A 242 10.71 -11.66 24.77
N GLU A 243 10.94 -12.54 25.75
CA GLU A 243 10.20 -12.50 27.00
C GLU A 243 10.54 -11.19 27.74
N GLN A 244 9.53 -10.51 28.30
CA GLN A 244 9.79 -9.38 29.18
C GLN A 244 10.52 -9.89 30.42
N ALA A 245 11.69 -9.32 30.73
CA ALA A 245 12.33 -9.54 32.01
C ALA A 245 11.38 -9.03 33.11
N VAL A 246 10.77 -9.93 33.86
CA VAL A 246 10.02 -9.58 35.06
C VAL A 246 11.06 -9.15 36.09
N GLU A 247 11.12 -7.87 36.43
CA GLU A 247 11.86 -7.42 37.62
C GLU A 247 11.23 -8.11 38.84
N SER A 248 11.99 -9.03 39.44
CA SER A 248 11.65 -9.77 40.66
C SER A 248 11.87 -8.93 41.92
#